data_AF-A0A1W9VTI2-F1
#
_entry.id   AF-A0A1W9VTI2-F1
#
_cell.length_a   1.000
_cell.length_b   1.000
_cell.length_c   1.000
_cell.angle_alpha   90.00
_cell.angle_beta   90.00
_cell.angle_gamma   90.00
#
_symmetry.space_group_name_H-M   'P 1'
#
loop_
_entity.id
_entity.type
_entity.pdbx_description
1 polymer ?
#
loop_
_entity_poly.entity_id
_entity_poly.type
_entity_poly.pdbx_seq_one_letter_code
_entity_poly.pdbx_strand_id
1 'polypeptide(L)'
;MDIEPLDLELNESELNPKPDYVDMDRKEREAYLSQIGNFSTEERGIFHMLCSKWEPEIGYAKFVTSANKQHPIEEKELKSLMRKLRKSGCGLLLTKFTRGERGADKIILTDPLTHHFYYYFICNEYQKNFEDVVIDYVDKKNFEKYDVLATELTSIPMNIDDLNKRFIKNEEGKYHIFKIKSDSYSSFYATSDTLKDLLKISVRKVKYYFKSDNFIALVAKIMNSSISRIKSSIGQFDISVWKDLTKTILANKDLINSKFKNVSSSFFMAITITNSYCHSELKQRDEELKAERKLKELLKSIADIIRKNEFTPLTQENFNALFKNPEVSAPEIKSRFYELYVDNKTKIGLTEIVFIGQHYIHQDNLYKVFLDRVAMASSNLSSYYIQELKACLVSGRIDSNLHEGYSFNNSISTKLKGDYPIISDLLKRKSILSESIIHFCKKRGHSQNKLHNLLSEYFVSGSSDLQELNIILNLDIVELYDIAFSSLSMFKRFFIIVFGQYKNNLEKYTGYRSIKKRKSTNFHTGSGRGLNDSYGGGGYSGSRGSLLKESKPSKPKFYNQAEQDNAWDSLHSELNKKK
;
A
#
# COMPACT_ATOMS: atom_id res chain seq x y z
N MET A 1 3.73 40.94 -4.35
CA MET A 1 3.56 40.84 -5.82
C MET A 1 3.60 39.37 -6.11
N ASP A 2 2.43 38.77 -6.04
CA ASP A 2 2.21 37.35 -6.26
C ASP A 2 2.38 37.09 -7.75
N ILE A 3 3.41 36.31 -8.08
CA ILE A 3 3.61 35.80 -9.43
C ILE A 3 2.69 34.59 -9.53
N GLU A 4 1.54 34.78 -10.18
CA GLU A 4 0.69 33.68 -10.63
C GLU A 4 1.56 32.66 -11.39
N PRO A 5 1.46 31.37 -11.09
CA PRO A 5 2.11 30.36 -11.90
C PRO A 5 1.51 30.44 -13.29
N LEU A 6 2.35 30.67 -14.30
CA LEU A 6 1.97 30.58 -15.70
C LEU A 6 1.43 29.16 -15.93
N ASP A 7 0.12 29.04 -16.11
CA ASP A 7 -0.53 27.82 -16.60
C ASP A 7 -0.05 27.57 -18.04
N LEU A 8 1.11 26.93 -18.17
CA LEU A 8 1.51 26.27 -19.39
C LEU A 8 0.72 24.96 -19.47
N GLU A 9 -0.53 25.05 -19.93
CA GLU A 9 -1.20 23.95 -20.62
C GLU A 9 -0.45 23.67 -21.94
N LEU A 10 0.77 23.14 -21.83
CA LEU A 10 1.47 22.54 -22.96
C LEU A 10 0.82 21.17 -23.17
N ASN A 11 -0.09 21.14 -24.14
CA ASN A 11 -0.68 19.93 -24.71
C ASN A 11 0.34 18.78 -24.77
N GLU A 12 -0.13 17.62 -24.35
CA GLU A 12 0.57 16.35 -24.37
C GLU A 12 1.26 16.08 -25.72
N SER A 13 2.56 15.77 -25.66
CA SER A 13 3.16 14.65 -26.40
C SER A 13 3.39 14.69 -27.92
N GLU A 14 3.44 15.83 -28.61
CA GLU A 14 3.99 15.80 -29.98
C GLU A 14 5.52 15.74 -29.97
N LEU A 15 6.04 14.55 -30.30
CA LEU A 15 7.45 14.33 -30.63
C LEU A 15 7.85 15.33 -31.72
N ASN A 16 8.80 16.23 -31.46
CA ASN A 16 9.38 17.22 -32.39
C ASN A 16 8.43 17.64 -33.55
N PRO A 17 7.67 18.74 -33.41
CA PRO A 17 6.65 19.13 -34.38
C PRO A 17 7.26 19.29 -35.77
N LYS A 18 6.44 18.98 -36.77
CA LYS A 18 6.86 19.06 -38.17
C LYS A 18 7.17 20.50 -38.56
N PRO A 19 8.39 20.81 -39.05
CA PRO A 19 8.73 22.15 -39.49
C PRO A 19 7.91 22.59 -40.71
N ASP A 20 7.56 23.87 -40.78
CA ASP A 20 6.69 24.43 -41.82
C ASP A 20 7.27 24.19 -43.24
N TYR A 21 8.59 24.31 -43.38
CA TYR A 21 9.27 24.11 -44.66
C TYR A 21 9.24 22.67 -45.19
N VAL A 22 8.83 21.71 -44.36
CA VAL A 22 8.64 20.32 -44.80
C VAL A 22 7.37 20.21 -45.65
N ASP A 23 6.33 21.00 -45.41
CA ASP A 23 5.11 21.00 -46.21
C ASP A 23 5.14 21.94 -47.42
N MET A 24 6.11 22.86 -47.45
CA MET A 24 6.37 23.74 -48.59
C MET A 24 6.67 22.96 -49.87
N ASP A 25 6.30 23.57 -51.00
CA ASP A 25 6.63 23.02 -52.32
C ASP A 25 8.14 23.13 -52.63
N ARG A 26 8.58 22.54 -53.74
CA ARG A 26 10.01 22.55 -54.09
C ARG A 26 10.56 23.97 -54.30
N LYS A 27 9.78 24.90 -54.85
CA LYS A 27 10.22 26.29 -55.11
C LYS A 27 10.32 27.09 -53.82
N GLU A 28 9.35 26.92 -52.93
CA GLU A 28 9.31 27.52 -51.60
C GLU A 28 10.47 27.05 -50.74
N ARG A 29 10.79 25.74 -50.76
CA ARG A 29 11.97 25.19 -50.08
C ARG A 29 13.29 25.77 -50.60
N GLU A 30 13.42 26.00 -51.91
CA GLU A 30 14.59 26.66 -52.49
C GLU A 30 14.70 28.13 -52.06
N ALA A 31 13.56 28.83 -52.00
CA ALA A 31 13.51 30.20 -51.49
C ALA A 31 13.91 30.25 -50.00
N TYR A 32 13.39 29.32 -49.19
CA TYR A 32 13.76 29.16 -47.79
C TYR A 32 15.26 28.90 -47.61
N LEU A 33 15.83 27.93 -48.32
CA LEU A 33 17.27 27.66 -48.26
C LEU A 33 18.11 28.89 -48.66
N SER A 34 17.65 29.67 -49.65
CA SER A 34 18.36 30.87 -50.09
C SER A 34 18.32 32.00 -49.06
N GLN A 35 17.30 32.04 -48.18
CA GLN A 35 17.23 33.00 -47.07
C GLN A 35 18.18 32.63 -45.93
N ILE A 36 18.30 31.34 -45.60
CA ILE A 36 19.11 30.89 -44.46
C ILE A 36 20.61 30.77 -44.79
N GLY A 37 21.00 30.69 -46.06
CA GLY A 37 22.40 30.75 -46.47
C GLY A 37 22.73 30.19 -47.87
N ASN A 38 24.03 30.07 -48.14
CA ASN A 38 24.52 29.55 -49.43
C ASN A 38 24.67 28.03 -49.39
N PHE A 39 23.83 27.31 -50.12
CA PHE A 39 23.87 25.84 -50.25
C PHE A 39 24.34 25.42 -51.65
N SER A 40 25.08 24.32 -51.75
CA SER A 40 25.42 23.69 -53.04
C SER A 40 24.21 23.00 -53.65
N THR A 41 24.32 22.61 -54.92
CA THR A 41 23.26 21.86 -55.62
C THR A 41 23.00 20.51 -54.95
N GLU A 42 24.06 19.86 -54.48
CA GLU A 42 24.00 18.58 -53.79
C GLU A 42 23.40 18.71 -52.39
N GLU A 43 23.82 19.73 -51.62
CA GLU A 43 23.24 20.04 -50.30
C GLU A 43 21.74 20.33 -50.40
N ARG A 44 21.31 21.08 -51.42
CA ARG A 44 19.87 21.31 -51.72
C ARG A 44 19.15 20.00 -52.01
N GLY A 45 19.74 19.14 -52.84
CA GLY A 45 19.20 17.82 -53.14
C GLY A 45 19.00 16.97 -51.89
N ILE A 46 19.99 16.95 -50.99
CA ILE A 46 19.92 16.25 -49.71
C ILE A 46 18.82 16.83 -48.81
N PHE A 47 18.68 18.15 -48.75
CA PHE A 47 17.62 18.81 -47.97
C PHE A 47 16.22 18.43 -48.47
N HIS A 48 15.98 18.43 -49.78
CA HIS A 48 14.70 18.00 -50.34
C HIS A 48 14.39 16.54 -50.02
N MET A 49 15.40 15.66 -50.05
CA MET A 49 15.25 14.27 -49.63
C MET A 49 14.88 14.15 -48.16
N LEU A 50 15.53 14.91 -47.27
CA LEU A 50 15.20 14.95 -45.84
C LEU A 50 13.76 15.42 -45.60
N CYS A 51 13.30 16.45 -46.30
CA CYS A 51 11.92 16.93 -46.19
C CYS A 51 10.92 15.89 -46.73
N SER A 52 11.22 15.23 -47.85
CA SER A 52 10.33 14.22 -48.44
C SER A 52 10.17 12.96 -47.59
N LYS A 53 11.17 12.63 -46.78
CA LYS A 53 11.22 11.46 -45.88
C LYS A 53 11.20 11.90 -44.42
N TRP A 54 10.53 13.00 -44.12
CA TRP A 54 10.54 13.56 -42.79
C TRP A 54 9.93 12.59 -41.78
N GLU A 55 10.63 12.41 -40.68
CA GLU A 55 10.21 11.76 -39.45
C GLU A 55 10.63 12.69 -38.30
N PRO A 56 9.94 12.72 -37.15
CA PRO A 56 10.32 13.57 -36.01
C PRO A 56 11.79 13.42 -35.61
N GLU A 57 12.30 12.19 -35.70
CA GLU A 57 13.71 11.86 -35.55
C GLU A 57 14.18 10.92 -36.67
N ILE A 58 14.92 11.45 -37.65
CA ILE A 58 15.35 10.67 -38.81
C ILE A 58 16.61 9.88 -38.46
N GLY A 59 16.54 8.55 -38.46
CA GLY A 59 17.71 7.71 -38.20
C GLY A 59 18.82 7.89 -39.25
N TYR A 60 20.03 8.28 -38.85
CA TYR A 60 21.14 8.61 -39.76
C TYR A 60 21.46 7.45 -40.71
N ALA A 61 21.70 6.25 -40.17
CA ALA A 61 22.05 5.07 -40.97
C ALA A 61 20.93 4.67 -41.94
N LYS A 62 19.67 4.76 -41.50
CA LYS A 62 18.48 4.48 -42.33
C LYS A 62 18.38 5.48 -43.47
N PHE A 63 18.56 6.77 -43.18
CA PHE A 63 18.53 7.84 -44.18
C PHE A 63 19.63 7.63 -45.24
N VAL A 64 20.89 7.52 -44.81
CA VAL A 64 22.05 7.35 -45.72
C VAL A 64 21.88 6.12 -46.61
N THR A 65 21.46 4.99 -46.05
CA THR A 65 21.22 3.77 -46.84
C THR A 65 20.09 3.94 -47.86
N SER A 66 19.01 4.63 -47.47
CA SER A 66 17.87 4.86 -48.37
C SER A 66 18.20 5.86 -49.47
N ALA A 67 19.00 6.87 -49.17
CA ALA A 67 19.33 7.93 -50.08
C ALA A 67 20.39 7.47 -51.09
N ASN A 68 21.41 6.73 -50.64
CA ASN A 68 22.43 6.14 -51.52
C ASN A 68 21.86 5.19 -52.59
N LYS A 69 20.68 4.59 -52.36
CA LYS A 69 19.97 3.80 -53.38
C LYS A 69 19.38 4.65 -54.52
N GLN A 70 19.07 5.92 -54.26
CA GLN A 70 18.47 6.84 -55.22
C GLN A 70 19.54 7.74 -55.86
N HIS A 71 20.40 8.33 -55.03
CA HIS A 71 21.55 9.13 -55.42
C HIS A 71 22.68 8.93 -54.38
N PRO A 72 23.90 8.57 -54.80
CA PRO A 72 25.02 8.45 -53.87
C PRO A 72 25.29 9.81 -53.19
N ILE A 73 25.14 9.86 -51.87
CA ILE A 73 25.43 11.02 -51.04
C ILE A 73 26.86 10.90 -50.50
N GLU A 74 27.65 11.95 -50.67
CA GLU A 74 28.91 12.08 -49.95
C GLU A 74 28.66 12.52 -48.50
N GLU A 75 29.24 11.81 -47.53
CA GLU A 75 29.11 12.12 -46.10
C GLU A 75 29.54 13.56 -45.76
N LYS A 76 30.52 14.09 -46.50
CA LYS A 76 31.02 15.46 -46.35
C LYS A 76 29.95 16.51 -46.66
N GLU A 77 29.12 16.26 -47.67
CA GLU A 77 28.04 17.17 -48.07
C GLU A 77 26.91 17.18 -47.04
N LEU A 78 26.50 16.01 -46.55
CA LEU A 78 25.52 15.92 -45.47
C LEU A 78 26.02 16.64 -44.20
N LYS A 79 27.29 16.44 -43.81
CA LYS A 79 27.90 17.17 -42.68
C LYS A 79 27.92 18.68 -42.92
N SER A 80 28.22 19.11 -44.14
CA SER A 80 28.23 20.53 -44.51
C SER A 80 26.83 21.15 -44.45
N LEU A 81 25.82 20.48 -45.01
CA LEU A 81 24.41 20.84 -44.92
C LEU A 81 23.98 20.99 -43.45
N MET A 82 24.20 19.97 -42.62
CA MET A 82 23.79 19.99 -41.22
C MET A 82 24.49 21.07 -40.40
N ARG A 83 25.74 21.42 -40.74
CA ARG A 83 26.44 22.54 -40.12
C ARG A 83 25.78 23.89 -40.44
N LYS A 84 25.34 24.09 -41.70
CA LYS A 84 24.65 25.30 -42.13
C LYS A 84 23.24 25.40 -41.54
N LEU A 85 22.50 24.29 -41.51
CA LEU A 85 21.18 24.22 -40.86
C LEU A 85 21.28 24.46 -39.34
N ARG A 86 22.33 23.96 -38.68
CA ARG A 86 22.54 24.24 -37.25
C ARG A 86 22.76 25.72 -36.98
N LYS A 87 23.56 26.39 -37.81
CA LYS A 87 23.85 27.82 -37.66
C LYS A 87 22.58 28.68 -37.78
N SER A 88 21.63 28.26 -38.60
CA SER A 88 20.31 28.89 -38.75
C SER A 88 19.27 28.38 -37.74
N GLY A 89 19.61 27.47 -36.83
CA GLY A 89 18.67 26.93 -35.85
C GLY A 89 17.64 25.95 -36.43
N CYS A 90 17.85 25.42 -37.64
CA CYS A 90 16.86 24.67 -38.40
C CYS A 90 17.11 23.15 -38.43
N GLY A 91 18.25 22.71 -37.92
CA GLY A 91 18.56 21.28 -37.92
C GLY A 91 19.82 20.89 -37.19
N LEU A 92 19.84 19.65 -36.71
CA LEU A 92 20.92 19.08 -35.91
C LEU A 92 21.25 17.67 -36.35
N LEU A 93 22.54 17.40 -36.46
CA LEU A 93 23.05 16.03 -36.52
C LEU A 93 23.35 15.58 -35.09
N LEU A 94 22.46 14.77 -34.53
CA LEU A 94 22.65 14.17 -33.23
C LEU A 94 23.68 13.06 -33.33
N THR A 95 24.53 13.03 -32.31
CA THR A 95 25.55 12.01 -32.14
C THR A 95 25.24 11.20 -30.89
N LYS A 96 25.73 9.97 -30.85
CA LYS A 96 25.58 9.11 -29.69
C LYS A 96 26.90 8.43 -29.38
N PHE A 97 27.22 8.34 -28.10
CA PHE A 97 28.38 7.59 -27.63
C PHE A 97 28.01 6.11 -27.47
N THR A 98 28.53 5.24 -28.33
CA THR A 98 28.28 3.80 -28.31
C THR A 98 29.59 3.03 -28.39
N ARG A 99 29.80 2.07 -27.48
CA ARG A 99 30.98 1.17 -27.46
C ARG A 99 32.34 1.90 -27.45
N GLY A 100 32.41 3.10 -26.88
CA GLY A 100 33.66 3.86 -26.76
C GLY A 100 33.91 4.87 -27.89
N GLU A 101 33.06 4.88 -28.92
CA GLU A 101 33.18 5.80 -30.04
C GLU A 101 31.91 6.65 -30.19
N ARG A 102 32.10 7.87 -30.69
CA ARG A 102 31.01 8.80 -30.96
C ARG A 102 30.69 8.78 -32.44
N GLY A 103 29.47 8.36 -32.77
CA GLY A 103 28.97 8.29 -34.15
C GLY A 103 27.75 9.20 -34.36
N ALA A 104 27.43 9.46 -35.62
CA ALA A 104 26.16 10.06 -36.01
C ALA A 104 25.01 9.06 -35.79
N ASP A 105 23.93 9.51 -35.14
CA ASP A 105 22.80 8.64 -34.75
C ASP A 105 21.50 9.08 -35.45
N LYS A 106 21.14 10.36 -35.31
CA LYS A 106 19.86 10.89 -35.80
C LYS A 106 20.04 12.27 -36.43
N ILE A 107 19.15 12.60 -37.35
CA ILE A 107 19.01 13.92 -37.97
C ILE A 107 17.69 14.50 -37.47
N ILE A 108 17.76 15.71 -36.93
CA ILE A 108 16.61 16.46 -36.44
C ILE A 108 16.45 17.68 -37.33
N LEU A 109 15.23 17.93 -37.78
CA LEU A 109 14.81 19.12 -38.48
C LEU A 109 13.80 19.86 -37.61
N THR A 110 13.95 21.18 -37.50
CA THR A 110 13.12 22.05 -36.65
C THR A 110 12.86 23.36 -37.36
N ASP A 111 11.79 24.06 -37.00
CA ASP A 111 11.71 25.48 -37.34
C ASP A 111 12.84 26.26 -36.67
N PRO A 112 13.23 27.42 -37.24
CA PRO A 112 14.37 28.20 -36.77
C PRO A 112 14.29 28.52 -35.28
N LEU A 113 15.33 28.13 -34.54
CA LEU A 113 15.56 28.53 -33.13
C LEU A 113 14.38 28.20 -32.18
N THR A 114 13.61 27.16 -32.49
CA THR A 114 12.54 26.68 -31.63
C THR A 114 13.06 26.03 -30.34
N HIS A 115 12.15 25.85 -29.36
CA HIS A 115 12.44 25.11 -28.13
C HIS A 115 13.07 23.73 -28.41
N HIS A 116 12.52 22.99 -29.37
CA HIS A 116 13.00 21.67 -29.76
C HIS A 116 14.44 21.70 -30.29
N PHE A 117 14.80 22.71 -31.08
CA PHE A 117 16.17 22.89 -31.54
C PHE A 117 17.14 22.98 -30.36
N TYR A 118 16.86 23.86 -29.38
CA TYR A 118 17.71 24.01 -28.22
C TYR A 118 17.75 22.75 -27.34
N TYR A 119 16.61 22.08 -27.18
CA TYR A 119 16.50 20.83 -26.43
C TYR A 119 17.47 19.78 -26.99
N TYR A 120 17.37 19.51 -28.30
CA TYR A 120 18.23 18.54 -28.97
C TYR A 120 19.68 18.99 -29.04
N PHE A 121 19.94 20.29 -29.16
CA PHE A 121 21.30 20.83 -29.11
C PHE A 121 21.98 20.52 -27.77
N ILE A 122 21.30 20.80 -26.65
CA ILE A 122 21.83 20.54 -25.31
C ILE A 122 22.06 19.03 -25.13
N CYS A 123 21.10 18.19 -25.52
CA CYS A 123 21.26 16.72 -25.49
C CYS A 123 22.52 16.28 -26.24
N ASN A 124 22.78 16.84 -27.43
CA ASN A 124 23.96 16.51 -28.24
C ASN A 124 25.27 17.00 -27.62
N GLU A 125 25.27 18.15 -26.95
CA GLU A 125 26.44 18.66 -26.24
C GLU A 125 26.78 17.81 -25.01
N TYR A 126 25.78 17.31 -24.28
CA TYR A 126 26.00 16.38 -23.16
C TYR A 126 26.67 15.07 -23.60
N GLN A 127 26.47 14.61 -24.84
CA GLN A 127 27.14 13.41 -25.37
C GLN A 127 28.67 13.55 -25.39
N LYS A 128 29.20 14.78 -25.53
CA LYS A 128 30.64 15.05 -25.47
C LYS A 128 31.25 14.74 -24.10
N ASN A 129 30.50 14.97 -23.02
CA ASN A 129 30.96 14.69 -21.67
C ASN A 129 31.18 13.19 -21.40
N PHE A 130 30.64 12.30 -22.26
CA PHE A 130 30.93 10.87 -22.21
C PHE A 130 32.21 10.49 -22.97
N GLU A 131 32.68 11.33 -23.88
CA GLU A 131 33.93 11.13 -24.61
C GLU A 131 35.11 11.59 -23.74
N ASP A 132 35.06 12.85 -23.27
CA ASP A 132 36.11 13.46 -22.47
C ASP A 132 35.56 14.08 -21.18
N VAL A 133 36.23 13.78 -20.07
CA VAL A 133 35.90 14.21 -18.72
C VAL A 133 36.23 15.69 -18.50
N VAL A 134 37.11 16.27 -19.30
CA VAL A 134 37.53 17.67 -19.17
C VAL A 134 36.50 18.65 -19.72
N ILE A 135 35.60 18.21 -20.61
CA ILE A 135 34.60 19.06 -21.28
C ILE A 135 33.63 19.67 -20.27
N ASP A 136 33.38 20.97 -20.33
CA ASP A 136 32.47 21.63 -19.40
C ASP A 136 31.00 21.25 -19.58
N TYR A 137 30.19 21.55 -18.56
CA TYR A 137 28.73 21.48 -18.66
C TYR A 137 28.22 22.52 -19.67
N VAL A 138 27.06 22.26 -20.25
CA VAL A 138 26.52 23.08 -21.33
C VAL A 138 26.12 24.45 -20.79
N ASP A 139 26.83 25.51 -21.16
CA ASP A 139 26.55 26.89 -20.77
C ASP A 139 26.29 27.79 -21.99
N LYS A 140 26.21 29.11 -21.77
CA LYS A 140 26.00 30.07 -22.88
C LYS A 140 27.13 30.02 -23.93
N LYS A 141 28.37 29.76 -23.53
CA LYS A 141 29.53 29.73 -24.42
C LYS A 141 29.45 28.56 -25.41
N ASN A 142 28.78 27.48 -25.04
CA ASN A 142 28.52 26.37 -25.97
C ASN A 142 27.71 26.83 -27.18
N PHE A 143 26.71 27.69 -27.01
CA PHE A 143 25.90 28.22 -28.12
C PHE A 143 26.72 29.19 -28.98
N GLU A 144 27.47 30.09 -28.35
CA GLU A 144 28.35 31.05 -29.03
C GLU A 144 29.40 30.35 -29.90
N LYS A 145 29.98 29.23 -29.43
CA LYS A 145 30.95 28.43 -30.19
C LYS A 145 30.41 27.93 -31.54
N TYR A 146 29.10 27.79 -31.68
CA TYR A 146 28.45 27.27 -32.88
C TYR A 146 27.65 28.32 -33.64
N ASP A 147 27.87 29.62 -33.36
CA ASP A 147 27.13 30.74 -33.92
C ASP A 147 25.60 30.64 -33.69
N VAL A 148 25.18 30.00 -32.59
CA VAL A 148 23.76 29.87 -32.22
C VAL A 148 23.40 30.99 -31.24
N LEU A 149 22.36 31.76 -31.55
CA LEU A 149 21.85 32.80 -30.67
C LEU A 149 21.22 32.15 -29.42
N ALA A 150 21.67 32.52 -28.22
CA ALA A 150 21.11 31.98 -26.97
C ALA A 150 19.95 32.83 -26.40
N THR A 151 19.60 33.94 -27.05
CA THR A 151 18.57 34.90 -26.61
C THR A 151 17.15 34.36 -26.74
N GLU A 152 16.90 33.46 -27.68
CA GLU A 152 15.57 32.90 -27.95
C GLU A 152 15.31 31.61 -27.14
N LEU A 153 16.28 31.18 -26.32
CA LEU A 153 16.15 30.03 -25.45
C LEU A 153 15.20 30.31 -24.28
N THR A 154 14.01 29.72 -24.34
CA THR A 154 13.10 29.59 -23.19
C THR A 154 13.60 28.49 -22.25
N SER A 155 13.88 28.82 -21.00
CA SER A 155 14.33 27.85 -19.99
C SER A 155 13.66 28.08 -18.64
N ILE A 156 13.38 26.98 -17.93
CA ILE A 156 12.80 26.97 -16.60
C ILE A 156 13.94 27.14 -15.58
N PRO A 157 13.91 28.17 -14.71
CA PRO A 157 14.91 28.30 -13.66
C PRO A 157 14.78 27.15 -12.67
N MET A 158 15.89 26.49 -12.35
CA MET A 158 15.92 25.38 -11.39
C MET A 158 17.05 25.61 -10.39
N ASN A 159 16.78 25.37 -9.10
CA ASN A 159 17.84 25.31 -8.11
C ASN A 159 18.49 23.92 -8.16
N ILE A 160 19.80 23.87 -8.05
CA ILE A 160 20.57 22.61 -8.02
C ILE A 160 20.13 21.69 -6.85
N ASP A 161 19.63 22.28 -5.76
CA ASP A 161 19.11 21.56 -4.60
C ASP A 161 17.75 20.90 -4.85
N ASP A 162 17.06 21.18 -5.95
CA ASP A 162 15.81 20.49 -6.29
C ASP A 162 16.07 19.17 -7.03
N LEU A 163 17.33 18.90 -7.42
CA LEU A 163 17.71 17.71 -8.18
C LEU A 163 17.70 16.45 -7.30
N ASN A 164 16.72 15.58 -7.50
CA ASN A 164 16.64 14.25 -6.89
C ASN A 164 16.00 13.23 -7.85
N LYS A 165 15.96 11.93 -7.49
CA LYS A 165 15.41 10.86 -8.34
C LYS A 165 13.94 11.07 -8.66
N ARG A 166 13.14 11.56 -7.71
CA ARG A 166 11.72 11.78 -7.92
C ARG A 166 11.48 12.89 -8.92
N PHE A 167 12.20 13.99 -8.79
CA PHE A 167 12.17 15.09 -9.75
C PHE A 167 12.55 14.59 -11.15
N ILE A 168 13.67 13.88 -11.27
CA ILE A 168 14.11 13.29 -12.55
C ILE A 168 13.03 12.38 -13.14
N LYS A 169 12.39 11.54 -12.32
CA LYS A 169 11.33 10.62 -12.76
C LYS A 169 10.07 11.37 -13.21
N ASN A 170 9.71 12.45 -12.53
CA ASN A 170 8.55 13.28 -12.87
C ASN A 170 8.74 14.05 -14.18
N GLU A 171 9.98 14.29 -14.59
CA GLU A 171 10.33 14.97 -15.83
C GLU A 171 10.58 14.01 -17.01
N GLU A 172 10.55 12.70 -16.79
CA GLU A 172 10.71 11.73 -17.88
C GLU A 172 9.63 11.90 -18.94
N GLY A 173 10.04 11.98 -20.21
CA GLY A 173 9.14 12.15 -21.34
C GLY A 173 8.66 13.59 -21.56
N LYS A 174 9.09 14.56 -20.74
CA LYS A 174 8.82 15.98 -20.97
C LYS A 174 9.96 16.62 -21.76
N TYR A 175 9.63 17.59 -22.61
CA TYR A 175 10.62 18.37 -23.37
C TYR A 175 10.90 19.70 -22.68
N HIS A 176 11.40 19.66 -21.45
CA HIS A 176 11.77 20.89 -20.73
C HIS A 176 13.27 21.15 -20.81
N ILE A 177 13.63 22.44 -20.86
CA ILE A 177 15.01 22.92 -20.71
C ILE A 177 15.10 23.68 -19.40
N PHE A 178 15.97 23.22 -18.51
CA PHE A 178 16.27 23.83 -17.23
C PHE A 178 17.52 24.69 -17.33
N LYS A 179 17.46 25.88 -16.73
CA LYS A 179 18.63 26.70 -16.42
C LYS A 179 18.95 26.52 -14.95
N ILE A 180 19.95 25.70 -14.67
CA ILE A 180 20.35 25.34 -13.32
C ILE A 180 21.29 26.44 -12.80
N LYS A 181 20.87 27.11 -11.73
CA LYS A 181 21.69 28.11 -11.04
C LYS A 181 22.53 27.43 -9.96
N SER A 182 23.78 27.85 -9.86
CA SER A 182 24.67 27.53 -8.75
C SER A 182 25.22 28.83 -8.20
N ASP A 183 25.18 29.03 -6.89
CA ASP A 183 25.65 30.29 -6.27
C ASP A 183 27.16 30.52 -6.48
N SER A 184 27.90 29.44 -6.73
CA SER A 184 29.37 29.47 -6.85
C SER A 184 29.89 29.41 -8.28
N TYR A 185 29.02 29.18 -9.27
CA TYR A 185 29.42 28.89 -10.67
C TYR A 185 28.46 29.50 -11.68
N SER A 186 28.91 29.63 -12.93
CA SER A 186 28.03 30.03 -14.04
C SER A 186 26.86 29.06 -14.17
N SER A 187 25.68 29.61 -14.48
CA SER A 187 24.51 28.79 -14.76
C SER A 187 24.76 27.92 -15.99
N PHE A 188 24.26 26.70 -15.95
CA PHE A 188 24.34 25.75 -17.05
C PHE A 188 22.94 25.26 -17.40
N TYR A 189 22.81 24.63 -18.56
CA TYR A 189 21.55 24.14 -19.08
C TYR A 189 21.53 22.62 -19.05
N ALA A 190 20.38 22.05 -18.70
CA ALA A 190 20.10 20.63 -18.81
C ALA A 190 18.68 20.45 -19.32
N THR A 191 18.46 19.44 -20.14
CA THR A 191 17.13 18.98 -20.55
C THR A 191 16.61 17.89 -19.63
N SER A 192 15.29 17.65 -19.64
CA SER A 192 14.69 16.50 -18.95
C SER A 192 15.42 15.17 -19.19
N ASP A 193 15.80 14.87 -20.43
CA ASP A 193 16.55 13.64 -20.76
C ASP A 193 17.97 13.63 -20.18
N THR A 194 18.65 14.79 -20.18
CA THR A 194 20.04 14.88 -19.71
C THR A 194 20.15 14.98 -18.20
N LEU A 195 19.06 15.21 -17.45
CA LEU A 195 19.09 15.23 -15.97
C LEU A 195 19.63 13.92 -15.39
N LYS A 196 19.27 12.77 -15.98
CA LYS A 196 19.81 11.46 -15.57
C LYS A 196 21.31 11.34 -15.81
N ASP A 197 21.78 11.93 -16.90
CA ASP A 197 23.17 11.87 -17.31
C ASP A 197 24.04 12.88 -16.56
N LEU A 198 23.46 13.99 -16.09
CA LEU A 198 24.13 15.00 -15.29
C LEU A 198 24.84 14.39 -14.07
N LEU A 199 24.15 13.55 -13.30
CA LEU A 199 24.74 12.86 -12.16
C LEU A 199 25.84 11.88 -12.60
N LYS A 200 25.61 11.09 -13.65
CA LYS A 200 26.59 10.11 -14.14
C LYS A 200 27.88 10.80 -14.59
N ILE A 201 27.75 11.90 -15.33
CA ILE A 201 28.86 12.72 -15.78
C ILE A 201 29.59 13.35 -14.59
N SER A 202 28.84 13.89 -13.62
CA SER A 202 29.40 14.47 -12.40
C SER A 202 30.24 13.44 -11.63
N VAL A 203 29.68 12.26 -11.38
CA VAL A 203 30.37 11.16 -10.70
C VAL A 203 31.60 10.71 -11.49
N ARG A 204 31.52 10.60 -12.82
CA ARG A 204 32.66 10.25 -13.67
C ARG A 204 33.78 11.29 -13.59
N LYS A 205 33.42 12.58 -13.61
CA LYS A 205 34.36 13.69 -13.40
C LYS A 205 35.07 13.59 -12.08
N VAL A 206 34.33 13.38 -10.99
CA VAL A 206 34.92 13.20 -9.67
C VAL A 206 35.86 12.00 -9.66
N LYS A 207 35.41 10.83 -10.13
CA LYS A 207 36.22 9.60 -10.20
C LYS A 207 37.53 9.76 -10.98
N TYR A 208 37.54 10.57 -12.02
CA TYR A 208 38.74 10.83 -12.82
C TYR A 208 39.85 11.49 -11.99
N TYR A 209 39.54 12.50 -11.19
CA TYR A 209 40.53 13.16 -10.32
C TYR A 209 41.08 12.23 -9.24
N PHE A 210 40.25 11.31 -8.75
CA PHE A 210 40.66 10.29 -7.78
C PHE A 210 41.53 9.16 -8.34
N LYS A 211 41.80 9.14 -9.66
CA LYS A 211 42.85 8.26 -10.23
C LYS A 211 44.25 8.70 -9.83
N SER A 212 44.45 9.96 -9.46
CA SER A 212 45.73 10.46 -8.97
C SER A 212 45.97 10.04 -7.52
N ASP A 213 47.03 9.28 -7.26
CA ASP A 213 47.40 8.86 -5.90
C ASP A 213 47.72 10.06 -4.99
N ASN A 214 48.24 11.15 -5.55
CA ASN A 214 48.47 12.40 -4.81
C ASN A 214 47.15 13.06 -4.38
N PHE A 215 46.16 13.08 -5.28
CA PHE A 215 44.86 13.69 -5.00
C PHE A 215 44.10 12.91 -3.93
N ILE A 216 44.05 11.58 -4.07
CA ILE A 216 43.37 10.74 -3.08
C ILE A 216 44.08 10.77 -1.72
N ALA A 217 45.42 10.83 -1.67
CA ALA A 217 46.16 10.98 -0.42
C ALA A 217 45.84 12.32 0.27
N LEU A 218 45.71 13.41 -0.48
CA LEU A 218 45.30 14.69 0.09
C LEU A 218 43.89 14.61 0.68
N VAL A 219 42.92 14.10 -0.08
CA VAL A 219 41.53 14.00 0.39
C VAL A 219 41.43 13.06 1.60
N ALA A 220 42.15 11.94 1.59
CA ALA A 220 42.21 11.02 2.72
C ALA A 220 42.75 11.72 3.99
N LYS A 221 43.78 12.56 3.86
CA LYS A 221 44.30 13.38 4.96
C LYS A 221 43.27 14.39 5.47
N ILE A 222 42.57 15.09 4.57
CA ILE A 222 41.53 16.07 4.94
C ILE A 222 40.38 15.38 5.68
N MET A 223 39.99 14.18 5.25
CA MET A 223 38.90 13.40 5.87
C MET A 223 39.34 12.57 7.08
N ASN A 224 40.62 12.62 7.47
CA ASN A 224 41.20 11.75 8.50
C ASN A 224 40.84 10.26 8.30
N SER A 225 41.02 9.77 7.07
CA SER A 225 40.62 8.43 6.63
C SER A 225 41.76 7.73 5.88
N SER A 226 41.66 6.43 5.67
CA SER A 226 42.65 5.68 4.89
C SER A 226 42.39 5.80 3.39
N ILE A 227 43.46 5.78 2.57
CA ILE A 227 43.35 5.80 1.10
C ILE A 227 42.46 4.64 0.62
N SER A 228 42.61 3.45 1.20
CA SER A 228 41.79 2.27 0.87
C SER A 228 40.28 2.53 1.11
N ARG A 229 39.93 3.16 2.23
CA ARG A 229 38.54 3.50 2.55
C ARG A 229 37.97 4.52 1.56
N ILE A 230 38.75 5.53 1.16
CA ILE A 230 38.34 6.49 0.12
C ILE A 230 38.19 5.82 -1.24
N LYS A 231 39.12 4.93 -1.66
CA LYS A 231 39.01 4.16 -2.92
C LYS A 231 37.73 3.31 -2.94
N SER A 232 37.44 2.60 -1.85
CA SER A 232 36.21 1.80 -1.71
C SER A 232 34.95 2.68 -1.80
N SER A 233 34.94 3.80 -1.07
CA SER A 233 33.84 4.77 -1.02
C SER A 233 33.56 5.41 -2.39
N ILE A 234 34.57 5.61 -3.22
CA ILE A 234 34.40 6.14 -4.57
C ILE A 234 33.97 5.03 -5.54
N GLY A 235 34.42 3.80 -5.31
CA GLY A 235 33.98 2.62 -6.06
C GLY A 235 32.48 2.40 -5.95
N GLN A 236 31.96 2.41 -4.72
CA GLN A 236 30.55 2.19 -4.39
C GLN A 236 29.84 3.55 -4.21
N PHE A 237 28.85 3.87 -5.06
CA PHE A 237 28.11 5.14 -4.95
C PHE A 237 27.09 5.08 -3.79
N ASP A 238 27.56 5.15 -2.56
CA ASP A 238 26.72 5.30 -1.36
C ASP A 238 26.39 6.79 -1.12
N ILE A 239 25.11 7.13 -1.05
CA ILE A 239 24.63 8.51 -1.00
C ILE A 239 25.17 9.26 0.23
N SER A 240 25.18 8.62 1.40
CA SER A 240 25.62 9.24 2.65
C SER A 240 27.12 9.51 2.63
N VAL A 241 27.91 8.52 2.19
CA VAL A 241 29.37 8.66 2.09
C VAL A 241 29.75 9.71 1.03
N TRP A 242 29.06 9.73 -0.12
CA TRP A 242 29.32 10.71 -1.18
C TRP A 242 28.94 12.13 -0.76
N LYS A 243 27.85 12.31 0.00
CA LYS A 243 27.50 13.62 0.59
C LYS A 243 28.62 14.14 1.48
N ASP A 244 29.13 13.31 2.40
CA ASP A 244 30.19 13.74 3.31
C ASP A 244 31.48 14.03 2.55
N LEU A 245 31.87 13.15 1.62
CA LEU A 245 33.04 13.34 0.76
C LEU A 245 32.97 14.66 -0.02
N THR A 246 31.86 14.90 -0.72
CA THR A 246 31.69 16.08 -1.58
C THR A 246 31.59 17.36 -0.75
N LYS A 247 30.89 17.34 0.39
CA LYS A 247 30.85 18.44 1.35
C LYS A 247 32.23 18.79 1.89
N THR A 248 33.05 17.80 2.27
CA THR A 248 34.41 18.03 2.76
C THR A 248 35.31 18.63 1.67
N ILE A 249 35.18 18.17 0.42
CA ILE A 249 35.94 18.73 -0.71
C ILE A 249 35.56 20.19 -0.96
N LEU A 250 34.26 20.53 -0.94
CA LEU A 250 33.80 21.92 -1.12
C LEU A 250 34.28 22.82 0.02
N ALA A 251 34.22 22.35 1.28
CA ALA A 251 34.70 23.09 2.44
C ALA A 251 36.21 23.36 2.42
N ASN A 252 36.99 22.55 1.68
CA ASN A 252 38.44 22.69 1.57
C ASN A 252 38.89 23.10 0.15
N LYS A 253 38.01 23.76 -0.62
CA LYS A 253 38.25 24.17 -2.00
C LYS A 253 39.55 24.94 -2.18
N ASP A 254 39.83 25.93 -1.33
CA ASP A 254 41.03 26.78 -1.44
C ASP A 254 42.32 26.01 -1.16
N LEU A 255 42.29 25.10 -0.19
CA LEU A 255 43.41 24.20 0.11
C LEU A 255 43.70 23.27 -1.08
N ILE A 256 42.67 22.74 -1.72
CA ILE A 256 42.82 21.85 -2.88
C ILE A 256 43.38 22.64 -4.07
N ASN A 257 42.88 23.84 -4.34
CA ASN A 257 43.37 24.71 -5.41
C ASN A 257 44.83 25.16 -5.21
N SER A 258 45.22 25.44 -3.97
CA SER A 258 46.62 25.82 -3.66
C SER A 258 47.61 24.68 -3.89
N LYS A 259 47.21 23.43 -3.64
CA LYS A 259 48.07 22.25 -3.83
C LYS A 259 48.05 21.70 -5.25
N PHE A 260 46.94 21.85 -5.96
CA PHE A 260 46.77 21.38 -7.33
C PHE A 260 46.42 22.57 -8.23
N LYS A 261 47.44 23.15 -8.86
CA LYS A 261 47.30 24.36 -9.71
C LYS A 261 46.32 24.22 -10.90
N ASN A 262 45.89 23.01 -11.25
CA ASN A 262 45.11 22.71 -12.46
C ASN A 262 43.78 21.97 -12.19
N VAL A 263 43.18 22.11 -11.00
CA VAL A 263 41.82 21.57 -10.78
C VAL A 263 40.82 22.46 -11.54
N SER A 264 40.06 21.88 -12.46
CA SER A 264 39.14 22.66 -13.30
C SER A 264 37.92 23.12 -12.49
N SER A 265 37.31 24.24 -12.88
CA SER A 265 36.00 24.67 -12.36
C SER A 265 34.95 23.58 -12.56
N SER A 266 35.02 22.84 -13.68
CA SER A 266 34.21 21.67 -14.00
C SER A 266 34.20 20.61 -12.89
N PHE A 267 35.36 20.36 -12.27
CA PHE A 267 35.48 19.41 -11.16
C PHE A 267 34.66 19.85 -9.96
N PHE A 268 34.82 21.09 -9.51
CA PHE A 268 34.07 21.56 -8.35
C PHE A 268 32.58 21.70 -8.65
N MET A 269 32.20 22.06 -9.88
CA MET A 269 30.80 22.01 -10.30
C MET A 269 30.24 20.59 -10.21
N ALA A 270 30.99 19.58 -10.64
CA ALA A 270 30.61 18.17 -10.48
C ALA A 270 30.45 17.76 -9.01
N ILE A 271 31.34 18.24 -8.13
CA ILE A 271 31.22 18.02 -6.68
C ILE A 271 29.96 18.71 -6.14
N THR A 272 29.66 19.94 -6.55
CA THR A 272 28.45 20.67 -6.14
C THR A 272 27.18 19.95 -6.57
N ILE A 273 27.08 19.54 -7.85
CA ILE A 273 25.94 18.77 -8.36
C ILE A 273 25.76 17.48 -7.56
N THR A 274 26.85 16.74 -7.32
CA THR A 274 26.78 15.49 -6.58
C THR A 274 26.38 15.70 -5.12
N ASN A 275 26.91 16.75 -4.47
CA ASN A 275 26.56 17.10 -3.09
C ASN A 275 25.08 17.48 -2.96
N SER A 276 24.58 18.39 -3.81
CA SER A 276 23.18 18.82 -3.81
C SER A 276 22.26 17.63 -4.07
N TYR A 277 22.57 16.80 -5.07
CA TYR A 277 21.80 15.58 -5.34
C TYR A 277 21.73 14.64 -4.12
N CYS A 278 22.89 14.35 -3.49
CA CYS A 278 22.92 13.48 -2.32
C CYS A 278 22.19 14.09 -1.11
N HIS A 279 22.27 15.41 -0.94
CA HIS A 279 21.54 16.12 0.11
C HIS A 279 20.02 16.00 -0.10
N SER A 280 19.55 16.26 -1.31
CA SER A 280 18.13 16.27 -1.65
C SER A 280 17.51 14.88 -1.63
N GLU A 281 18.25 13.85 -2.06
CA GLU A 281 17.85 12.45 -1.90
C GLU A 281 17.63 12.05 -0.44
N LEU A 282 18.53 12.46 0.46
CA LEU A 282 18.39 12.15 1.89
C LEU A 282 17.24 12.93 2.52
N LYS A 283 17.09 14.21 2.18
CA LYS A 283 15.98 15.03 2.66
C LYS A 283 14.63 14.45 2.23
N GLN A 284 14.51 14.04 0.98
CA GLN A 284 13.29 13.40 0.46
C GLN A 284 13.00 12.08 1.19
N ARG A 285 14.01 11.23 1.41
CA ARG A 285 13.85 9.99 2.19
C ARG A 285 13.35 10.26 3.61
N ASP A 286 13.89 11.27 4.28
CA ASP A 286 13.47 11.65 5.63
C ASP A 286 12.03 12.18 5.65
N GLU A 287 11.64 12.95 4.64
CA GLU A 287 10.26 13.44 4.48
C GLU A 287 9.28 12.30 4.22
N GLU A 288 9.63 11.34 3.36
CA GLU A 288 8.83 10.13 3.10
C GLU A 288 8.65 9.28 4.37
N LEU A 289 9.74 9.06 5.12
CA LEU A 289 9.68 8.32 6.38
C LEU A 289 8.84 9.05 7.44
N LYS A 290 8.94 10.38 7.52
CA LYS A 290 8.09 11.19 8.41
C LYS A 290 6.62 11.11 8.00
N ALA A 291 6.32 11.21 6.71
CA ALA A 291 4.96 11.09 6.18
C ALA A 291 4.39 9.68 6.46
N GLU A 292 5.19 8.63 6.28
CA GLU A 292 4.78 7.26 6.58
C GLU A 292 4.54 7.05 8.08
N ARG A 293 5.38 7.61 8.96
CA ARG A 293 5.17 7.57 10.41
C ARG A 293 3.89 8.29 10.83
N LYS A 294 3.68 9.51 10.34
CA LYS A 294 2.45 10.28 10.58
C LYS A 294 1.21 9.52 10.12
N LEU A 295 1.29 8.87 8.95
CA LEU A 295 0.20 8.04 8.46
C LEU A 295 -0.05 6.84 9.37
N LYS A 296 1.00 6.11 9.79
CA LYS A 296 0.85 4.97 10.72
C LYS A 296 0.25 5.40 12.06
N GLU A 297 0.66 6.55 12.59
CA GLU A 297 0.11 7.12 13.81
C GLU A 297 -1.37 7.49 13.66
N LEU A 298 -1.75 8.08 12.52
CA LEU A 298 -3.13 8.40 12.18
C LEU A 298 -3.99 7.13 12.04
N LEU A 299 -3.51 6.11 11.33
CA LEU A 299 -4.24 4.85 11.18
C LEU A 299 -4.40 4.16 12.54
N LYS A 300 -3.37 4.17 13.39
CA LYS A 300 -3.44 3.62 14.74
C LYS A 300 -4.41 4.40 15.63
N SER A 301 -4.46 5.73 15.53
CA SER A 301 -5.39 6.55 16.31
C SER A 301 -6.84 6.25 15.92
N ILE A 302 -7.13 6.01 14.64
CA ILE A 302 -8.45 5.56 14.18
C ILE A 302 -8.79 4.19 14.79
N ALA A 303 -7.87 3.22 14.76
CA ALA A 303 -8.08 1.92 15.40
C ALA A 303 -8.34 2.04 16.92
N ASP A 304 -7.62 2.95 17.59
CA ASP A 304 -7.81 3.25 19.01
C ASP A 304 -9.17 3.89 19.32
N ILE A 305 -9.69 4.76 18.45
CA ILE A 305 -11.05 5.31 18.58
C ILE A 305 -12.08 4.18 18.53
N ILE A 306 -11.92 3.23 17.60
CA ILE A 306 -12.80 2.06 17.49
C ILE A 306 -12.69 1.17 18.74
N ARG A 307 -11.48 0.98 19.26
CA ARG A 307 -11.23 0.22 20.50
C ARG A 307 -11.87 0.86 21.74
N LYS A 308 -11.95 2.19 21.82
CA LYS A 308 -12.59 2.89 22.96
C LYS A 308 -14.11 2.69 23.01
N ASN A 309 -14.74 2.36 21.88
CA ASN A 309 -16.16 2.01 21.82
C ASN A 309 -16.38 0.57 22.29
N GLU A 310 -16.43 0.35 23.61
CA GLU A 310 -16.47 -1.00 24.19
C GLU A 310 -17.76 -1.78 23.91
N PHE A 311 -18.92 -1.12 23.95
CA PHE A 311 -20.24 -1.77 23.86
C PHE A 311 -21.11 -1.26 22.69
N THR A 312 -20.68 -0.19 22.02
CA THR A 312 -21.38 0.44 20.89
C THR A 312 -20.59 0.26 19.60
N PRO A 313 -20.82 -0.85 18.86
CA PRO A 313 -20.26 -1.05 17.53
C PRO A 313 -20.50 0.14 16.62
N LEU A 314 -19.52 0.47 15.77
CA LEU A 314 -19.67 1.59 14.84
C LEU A 314 -20.40 1.17 13.58
N THR A 315 -21.42 1.93 13.19
CA THR A 315 -22.07 1.79 11.89
C THR A 315 -21.13 2.21 10.76
N GLN A 316 -21.47 1.85 9.52
CA GLN A 316 -20.73 2.27 8.33
C GLN A 316 -20.60 3.81 8.23
N GLU A 317 -21.64 4.55 8.60
CA GLU A 317 -21.65 6.01 8.58
C GLU A 317 -20.65 6.61 9.58
N ASN A 318 -20.72 6.16 10.84
CA ASN A 318 -19.82 6.61 11.90
C ASN A 318 -18.37 6.19 11.61
N PHE A 319 -18.17 5.02 11.03
CA PHE A 319 -16.87 4.56 10.58
C PHE A 319 -16.31 5.44 9.46
N ASN A 320 -17.11 5.75 8.43
CA ASN A 320 -16.71 6.65 7.34
C ASN A 320 -16.39 8.06 7.83
N ALA A 321 -17.08 8.54 8.88
CA ALA A 321 -16.82 9.85 9.48
C ALA A 321 -15.40 9.96 10.09
N LEU A 322 -14.80 8.85 10.54
CA LEU A 322 -13.43 8.83 11.09
C LEU A 322 -12.35 9.17 10.06
N PHE A 323 -12.67 9.09 8.77
CA PHE A 323 -11.73 9.34 7.67
C PHE A 323 -11.92 10.72 7.02
N LYS A 324 -12.84 11.55 7.53
CA LYS A 324 -13.04 12.93 7.06
C LYS A 324 -11.98 13.86 7.67
N ASN A 325 -10.73 13.70 7.24
CA ASN A 325 -9.63 14.59 7.63
C ASN A 325 -9.24 15.48 6.43
N PRO A 326 -9.20 16.82 6.57
CA PRO A 326 -8.96 17.75 5.45
C PRO A 326 -7.54 17.70 4.84
N GLU A 327 -6.54 17.11 5.51
CA GLU A 327 -5.13 17.20 5.09
C GLU A 327 -4.66 16.14 4.09
N VAL A 328 -5.43 15.06 3.88
CA VAL A 328 -5.02 13.93 3.01
C VAL A 328 -6.24 13.41 2.27
N SER A 329 -6.06 12.94 1.04
CA SER A 329 -7.10 12.26 0.27
C SER A 329 -7.73 11.13 1.11
N ALA A 330 -8.91 11.41 1.67
CA ALA A 330 -9.71 10.49 2.48
C ALA A 330 -9.82 9.06 1.90
N PRO A 331 -9.94 8.84 0.56
CA PRO A 331 -10.01 7.49 0.00
C PRO A 331 -8.71 6.68 0.15
N GLU A 332 -7.53 7.29 0.09
CA GLU A 332 -6.25 6.56 0.20
C GLU A 332 -5.95 6.12 1.64
N ILE A 333 -6.27 6.98 2.63
CA ILE A 333 -6.18 6.61 4.05
C ILE A 333 -7.13 5.46 4.33
N LYS A 334 -8.36 5.57 3.82
CA LYS A 334 -9.37 4.53 4.00
C LYS A 334 -8.89 3.21 3.40
N SER A 335 -8.44 3.17 2.14
CA SER A 335 -7.98 1.92 1.52
C SER A 335 -6.85 1.26 2.31
N ARG A 336 -5.82 2.03 2.69
CA ARG A 336 -4.71 1.53 3.52
C ARG A 336 -5.17 1.03 4.89
N PHE A 337 -6.17 1.68 5.49
CA PHE A 337 -6.74 1.23 6.75
C PHE A 337 -7.42 -0.13 6.59
N TYR A 338 -8.21 -0.34 5.53
CA TYR A 338 -8.84 -1.63 5.25
C TYR A 338 -7.79 -2.72 5.07
N GLU A 339 -6.77 -2.48 4.24
CA GLU A 339 -5.70 -3.46 3.98
C GLU A 339 -4.97 -3.89 5.27
N LEU A 340 -4.68 -2.94 6.16
CA LEU A 340 -3.87 -3.20 7.35
C LEU A 340 -4.67 -3.76 8.54
N TYR A 341 -5.89 -3.27 8.75
CA TYR A 341 -6.64 -3.52 9.98
C TYR A 341 -7.92 -4.36 9.81
N VAL A 342 -8.49 -4.41 8.59
CA VAL A 342 -9.77 -5.11 8.31
C VAL A 342 -9.57 -6.38 7.49
N ASP A 343 -8.84 -6.28 6.38
CA ASP A 343 -8.64 -7.34 5.37
C ASP A 343 -7.22 -7.89 5.38
N ASN A 344 -6.53 -7.85 6.52
CA ASN A 344 -5.12 -8.22 6.61
C ASN A 344 -4.88 -9.70 6.28
N LYS A 345 -4.66 -9.99 4.99
CA LYS A 345 -4.47 -11.35 4.44
C LYS A 345 -3.21 -12.05 4.97
N THR A 346 -2.29 -11.29 5.55
CA THR A 346 -1.02 -11.82 6.08
C THR A 346 -1.14 -12.31 7.52
N LYS A 347 -2.18 -11.88 8.26
CA LYS A 347 -2.35 -12.24 9.67
C LYS A 347 -3.10 -13.57 9.79
N ILE A 348 -2.50 -14.53 10.50
CA ILE A 348 -3.16 -15.80 10.85
C ILE A 348 -4.05 -15.54 12.08
N GLY A 349 -5.37 -15.48 11.88
CA GLY A 349 -6.39 -15.30 12.92
C GLY A 349 -7.14 -13.97 12.83
N LEU A 350 -7.84 -13.60 13.90
CA LEU A 350 -8.74 -12.45 13.93
C LEU A 350 -8.03 -11.13 13.57
N THR A 351 -8.60 -10.41 12.60
CA THR A 351 -8.16 -9.07 12.22
C THR A 351 -8.45 -8.08 13.35
N GLU A 352 -7.70 -6.98 13.41
CA GLU A 352 -7.80 -6.04 14.52
C GLU A 352 -9.18 -5.38 14.59
N ILE A 353 -9.80 -5.16 13.42
CA ILE A 353 -11.16 -4.67 13.28
C ILE A 353 -11.96 -5.65 12.44
N VAL A 354 -13.10 -6.07 12.98
CA VAL A 354 -13.96 -7.10 12.41
C VAL A 354 -15.26 -6.46 11.96
N PHE A 355 -15.69 -6.76 10.73
CA PHE A 355 -16.95 -6.29 10.17
C PHE A 355 -18.05 -7.36 10.28
N ILE A 356 -19.06 -7.11 11.11
CA ILE A 356 -20.16 -8.03 11.46
C ILE A 356 -21.48 -7.27 11.53
N GLY A 357 -22.54 -7.78 10.92
CA GLY A 357 -23.89 -7.23 11.07
C GLY A 357 -23.97 -5.74 10.71
N GLN A 358 -23.23 -5.29 9.70
CA GLN A 358 -23.07 -3.89 9.28
C GLN A 358 -22.32 -2.96 10.26
N HIS A 359 -21.61 -3.54 11.23
CA HIS A 359 -20.84 -2.77 12.21
C HIS A 359 -19.36 -3.15 12.22
N TYR A 360 -18.51 -2.17 12.56
CA TYR A 360 -17.09 -2.33 12.80
C TYR A 360 -16.82 -2.45 14.30
N ILE A 361 -16.15 -3.53 14.69
CA ILE A 361 -15.85 -3.84 16.08
C ILE A 361 -14.37 -4.19 16.22
N HIS A 362 -13.71 -3.58 17.20
CA HIS A 362 -12.34 -3.95 17.53
C HIS A 362 -12.29 -5.35 18.17
N GLN A 363 -11.32 -6.19 17.81
CA GLN A 363 -11.18 -7.59 18.29
C GLN A 363 -11.22 -7.72 19.82
N ASP A 364 -10.69 -6.73 20.55
CA ASP A 364 -10.71 -6.70 22.03
C ASP A 364 -12.11 -6.60 22.64
N ASN A 365 -13.03 -6.00 21.90
CA ASN A 365 -14.40 -5.72 22.35
C ASN A 365 -15.39 -6.73 21.77
N LEU A 366 -15.00 -7.52 20.76
CA LEU A 366 -15.91 -8.39 20.03
C LEU A 366 -16.66 -9.36 20.95
N TYR A 367 -15.94 -10.03 21.86
CA TYR A 367 -16.59 -10.94 22.81
C TYR A 367 -17.44 -10.20 23.86
N LYS A 368 -17.03 -8.99 24.29
CA LYS A 368 -17.83 -8.17 25.22
C LYS A 368 -19.16 -7.75 24.58
N VAL A 369 -19.11 -7.26 23.34
CA VAL A 369 -20.28 -6.89 22.54
C VAL A 369 -21.17 -8.11 22.34
N PHE A 370 -20.60 -9.27 22.02
CA PHE A 370 -21.37 -10.50 21.89
C PHE A 370 -22.13 -10.84 23.17
N LEU A 371 -21.46 -10.82 24.33
CA LEU A 371 -22.10 -11.10 25.63
C LEU A 371 -23.22 -10.12 25.96
N ASP A 372 -22.98 -8.83 25.77
CA ASP A 372 -23.98 -7.78 26.01
C ASP A 372 -25.22 -7.97 25.13
N ARG A 373 -25.00 -8.22 23.83
CA ARG A 373 -26.10 -8.45 22.88
C ARG A 373 -26.84 -9.76 23.16
N VAL A 374 -26.15 -10.83 23.53
CA VAL A 374 -26.77 -12.11 23.94
C VAL A 374 -27.64 -11.92 25.17
N ALA A 375 -27.19 -11.18 26.18
CA ALA A 375 -27.98 -10.89 27.36
C ALA A 375 -29.25 -10.09 27.03
N MET A 376 -29.14 -9.05 26.19
CA MET A 376 -30.29 -8.29 25.70
C MET A 376 -31.27 -9.16 24.90
N ALA A 377 -30.75 -9.98 23.97
CA ALA A 377 -31.58 -10.85 23.13
C ALA A 377 -32.29 -11.93 23.96
N SER A 378 -31.59 -12.55 24.91
CA SER A 378 -32.17 -13.54 25.83
C SER A 378 -33.34 -12.95 26.63
N SER A 379 -33.15 -11.76 27.22
CA SER A 379 -34.20 -11.09 28.00
C SER A 379 -35.42 -10.70 27.15
N ASN A 380 -35.18 -10.12 25.97
CA ASN A 380 -36.25 -9.67 25.09
C ASN A 380 -37.02 -10.85 24.46
N LEU A 381 -36.32 -11.88 24.01
CA LEU A 381 -36.94 -13.08 23.46
C LEU A 381 -37.72 -13.86 24.52
N SER A 382 -37.18 -13.97 25.75
CA SER A 382 -37.92 -14.57 26.88
C SER A 382 -39.25 -13.86 27.11
N SER A 383 -39.22 -12.53 27.19
CA SER A 383 -40.44 -11.71 27.37
C SER A 383 -41.42 -11.87 26.22
N TYR A 384 -40.93 -11.88 24.97
CA TYR A 384 -41.73 -12.10 23.77
C TYR A 384 -42.43 -13.47 23.80
N TYR A 385 -41.68 -14.56 24.03
CA TYR A 385 -42.25 -15.90 24.04
C TYR A 385 -43.21 -16.12 25.22
N ILE A 386 -42.97 -15.53 26.39
CA ILE A 386 -43.93 -15.55 27.50
C ILE A 386 -45.26 -14.90 27.10
N GLN A 387 -45.22 -13.76 26.40
CA GLN A 387 -46.43 -13.08 25.93
C GLN A 387 -47.17 -13.89 24.86
N GLU A 388 -46.46 -14.45 23.89
CA GLU A 388 -47.04 -15.32 22.86
C GLU A 388 -47.70 -16.57 23.46
N LEU A 389 -47.00 -17.27 24.36
CA LEU A 389 -47.54 -18.44 25.05
C LEU A 389 -48.75 -18.07 25.91
N LYS A 390 -48.74 -16.91 26.57
CA LYS A 390 -49.88 -16.39 27.32
C LYS A 390 -51.08 -16.10 26.40
N ALA A 391 -50.86 -15.51 25.23
CA ALA A 391 -51.91 -15.24 24.25
C ALA A 391 -52.53 -16.54 23.71
N CYS A 392 -51.70 -17.56 23.44
CA CYS A 392 -52.15 -18.90 23.05
C CYS A 392 -53.03 -19.54 24.13
N LEU A 393 -52.59 -19.47 25.40
CA LEU A 393 -53.36 -20.00 26.54
C LEU A 393 -54.69 -19.29 26.78
N VAL A 394 -54.80 -18.00 26.44
CA VAL A 394 -56.02 -17.21 26.64
C VAL A 394 -57.01 -17.35 25.48
N SER A 395 -56.52 -17.38 24.24
CA SER A 395 -57.36 -17.34 23.04
C SER A 395 -57.78 -18.74 22.57
N GLY A 396 -57.11 -19.80 23.04
CA GLY A 396 -57.29 -21.16 22.52
C GLY A 396 -56.89 -21.31 21.05
N ARG A 397 -56.44 -20.23 20.40
CA ARG A 397 -55.86 -20.23 19.06
C ARG A 397 -54.39 -20.55 19.21
N ILE A 398 -54.02 -21.69 18.66
CA ILE A 398 -52.68 -22.22 18.71
C ILE A 398 -51.91 -21.55 17.57
N ASP A 399 -50.86 -20.78 17.88
CA ASP A 399 -49.93 -20.32 16.86
C ASP A 399 -49.20 -21.55 16.30
N SER A 400 -49.44 -21.85 15.02
CA SER A 400 -48.92 -23.04 14.33
C SER A 400 -47.39 -23.08 14.35
N ASN A 401 -46.73 -21.93 14.45
CA ASN A 401 -45.29 -21.80 14.40
C ASN A 401 -44.55 -22.33 15.63
N LEU A 402 -45.19 -22.47 16.80
CA LEU A 402 -44.57 -22.96 18.05
C LEU A 402 -44.81 -24.46 18.31
N HIS A 403 -45.73 -25.09 17.57
CA HIS A 403 -46.23 -26.44 17.86
C HIS A 403 -45.88 -27.51 16.82
N GLU A 404 -45.44 -27.15 15.61
CA GLU A 404 -45.06 -28.11 14.57
C GLU A 404 -43.62 -28.62 14.73
N GLY A 405 -43.34 -29.38 15.80
CA GLY A 405 -42.29 -30.43 15.93
C GLY A 405 -40.81 -30.15 15.59
N TYR A 406 -40.46 -29.00 15.02
CA TYR A 406 -39.14 -28.67 14.46
C TYR A 406 -38.75 -27.20 14.65
N SER A 407 -39.50 -26.40 15.41
CA SER A 407 -39.49 -24.95 15.16
C SER A 407 -38.94 -24.03 16.25
N PHE A 408 -38.68 -24.46 17.50
CA PHE A 408 -38.30 -23.46 18.53
C PHE A 408 -36.95 -22.79 18.24
N ASN A 409 -35.92 -23.56 17.90
CA ASN A 409 -34.63 -23.02 17.46
C ASN A 409 -34.75 -22.24 16.12
N ASN A 410 -35.63 -22.65 15.20
CA ASN A 410 -35.85 -21.95 13.93
C ASN A 410 -36.59 -20.61 14.13
N SER A 411 -37.54 -20.56 15.07
CA SER A 411 -38.25 -19.35 15.48
C SER A 411 -37.27 -18.36 16.13
N ILE A 412 -36.42 -18.85 17.07
CA ILE A 412 -35.33 -18.05 17.64
C ILE A 412 -34.41 -17.53 16.53
N SER A 413 -33.98 -18.40 15.61
CA SER A 413 -33.12 -18.00 14.48
C SER A 413 -33.73 -16.90 13.62
N THR A 414 -35.03 -17.01 13.31
CA THR A 414 -35.75 -16.04 12.48
C THR A 414 -35.85 -14.68 13.18
N LYS A 415 -36.18 -14.67 14.49
CA LYS A 415 -36.23 -13.44 15.28
C LYS A 415 -34.84 -12.81 15.47
N LEU A 416 -33.81 -13.61 15.73
CA LEU A 416 -32.43 -13.12 15.82
C LEU A 416 -31.96 -12.45 14.53
N LYS A 417 -32.33 -12.99 13.35
CA LYS A 417 -31.96 -12.39 12.05
C LYS A 417 -32.55 -11.00 11.85
N GLY A 418 -33.77 -10.75 12.35
CA GLY A 418 -34.43 -9.45 12.24
C GLY A 418 -33.92 -8.44 13.27
N ASP A 419 -33.96 -8.82 14.55
CA ASP A 419 -33.81 -7.86 15.65
C ASP A 419 -32.36 -7.75 16.16
N TYR A 420 -31.51 -8.77 15.88
CA TYR A 420 -30.14 -8.87 16.40
C TYR A 420 -29.13 -9.33 15.34
N PRO A 421 -28.87 -8.51 14.29
CA PRO A 421 -28.03 -8.90 13.16
C PRO A 421 -26.60 -9.28 13.56
N ILE A 422 -26.02 -8.61 14.56
CA ILE A 422 -24.66 -8.91 15.07
C ILE A 422 -24.56 -10.34 15.63
N ILE A 423 -25.55 -10.76 16.42
CA ILE A 423 -25.59 -12.11 17.00
C ILE A 423 -25.80 -13.14 15.90
N SER A 424 -26.76 -12.89 15.00
CA SER A 424 -27.03 -13.80 13.89
C SER A 424 -25.80 -14.01 13.00
N ASP A 425 -25.02 -12.98 12.73
CA ASP A 425 -23.82 -13.08 11.88
C ASP A 425 -22.65 -13.75 12.60
N LEU A 426 -22.45 -13.49 13.90
CA LEU A 426 -21.43 -14.17 14.70
C LEU A 426 -21.69 -15.68 14.83
N LEU A 427 -22.96 -16.06 15.05
CA LEU A 427 -23.34 -17.47 15.12
C LEU A 427 -23.21 -18.17 13.76
N LYS A 428 -23.37 -17.47 12.63
CA LYS A 428 -23.05 -18.05 11.31
C LYS A 428 -21.53 -18.20 11.10
N ARG A 429 -20.74 -17.23 11.56
CA ARG A 429 -19.27 -17.20 11.40
C ARG A 429 -18.58 -17.78 12.65
N LYS A 430 -18.78 -19.08 12.88
CA LYS A 430 -18.30 -19.79 14.07
C LYS A 430 -16.79 -19.63 14.37
N SER A 431 -15.94 -19.50 13.35
CA SER A 431 -14.49 -19.26 13.52
C SER A 431 -14.18 -17.91 14.14
N ILE A 432 -14.91 -16.85 13.75
CA ILE A 432 -14.71 -15.51 14.30
C ILE A 432 -15.10 -15.47 15.78
N LEU A 433 -16.21 -16.13 16.14
CA LEU A 433 -16.66 -16.22 17.52
C LEU A 433 -15.66 -16.98 18.39
N SER A 434 -15.19 -18.15 17.96
CA SER A 434 -14.19 -18.93 18.72
C SER A 434 -12.87 -18.17 18.89
N GLU A 435 -12.37 -17.54 17.82
CA GLU A 435 -11.16 -16.72 17.88
C GLU A 435 -11.33 -15.51 18.80
N SER A 436 -12.52 -14.89 18.84
CA SER A 436 -12.80 -13.77 19.76
C SER A 436 -12.74 -14.20 21.24
N ILE A 437 -13.24 -15.40 21.57
CA ILE A 437 -13.19 -15.98 22.92
C ILE A 437 -11.75 -16.30 23.29
N ILE A 438 -11.00 -16.92 22.37
CA ILE A 438 -9.58 -17.24 22.55
C ILE A 438 -8.78 -15.96 22.80
N HIS A 439 -8.98 -14.93 21.99
CA HIS A 439 -8.32 -13.63 22.14
C HIS A 439 -8.62 -12.98 23.49
N PHE A 440 -9.89 -12.96 23.89
CA PHE A 440 -10.31 -12.45 25.19
C PHE A 440 -9.63 -13.18 26.36
N CYS A 441 -9.61 -14.50 26.33
CA CYS A 441 -8.97 -15.33 27.36
C CYS A 441 -7.46 -15.11 27.43
N LYS A 442 -6.78 -15.07 26.28
CA LYS A 442 -5.33 -14.80 26.20
C LYS A 442 -5.00 -13.43 26.78
N LYS A 443 -5.76 -12.39 26.40
CA LYS A 443 -5.55 -11.02 26.88
C LYS A 443 -5.75 -10.88 28.40
N ARG A 444 -6.66 -11.65 29.00
CA ARG A 444 -6.91 -11.66 30.45
C ARG A 444 -6.06 -12.67 31.23
N GLY A 445 -5.12 -13.36 30.59
CA GLY A 445 -4.28 -14.37 31.24
C GLY A 445 -5.09 -15.54 31.83
N HIS A 446 -6.22 -15.91 31.22
CA HIS A 446 -7.04 -17.03 31.69
C HIS A 446 -6.35 -18.38 31.40
N SER A 447 -6.50 -19.34 32.33
CA SER A 447 -5.97 -20.69 32.17
C SER A 447 -6.66 -21.45 31.03
N GLN A 448 -5.99 -22.47 30.48
CA GLN A 448 -6.56 -23.34 29.43
C GLN A 448 -7.90 -23.96 29.85
N ASN A 449 -8.04 -24.36 31.11
CA ASN A 449 -9.31 -24.88 31.64
C ASN A 449 -10.44 -23.85 31.58
N LYS A 450 -10.15 -22.58 31.86
CA LYS A 450 -11.15 -21.51 31.78
C LYS A 450 -11.52 -21.17 30.34
N LEU A 451 -10.56 -21.23 29.41
CA LEU A 451 -10.82 -21.13 27.98
C LEU A 451 -11.73 -22.27 27.49
N HIS A 452 -11.42 -23.52 27.87
CA HIS A 452 -12.23 -24.68 27.51
C HIS A 452 -13.66 -24.54 28.04
N ASN A 453 -13.82 -24.11 29.30
CA ASN A 453 -15.12 -23.88 29.89
C ASN A 453 -15.92 -22.83 29.09
N LEU A 454 -15.32 -21.68 28.78
CA LEU A 454 -15.99 -20.61 28.02
C LEU A 454 -16.37 -21.05 26.60
N LEU A 455 -15.50 -21.80 25.91
CA LEU A 455 -15.83 -22.37 24.60
C LEU A 455 -16.97 -23.40 24.71
N SER A 456 -16.97 -24.23 25.76
CA SER A 456 -18.03 -25.21 26.04
C SER A 456 -19.39 -24.59 26.40
N GLU A 457 -19.48 -23.27 26.56
CA GLU A 457 -20.76 -22.57 26.71
C GLU A 457 -21.48 -22.35 25.38
N TYR A 458 -20.73 -22.29 24.28
CA TYR A 458 -21.27 -21.95 22.96
C TYR A 458 -21.05 -23.05 21.91
N PHE A 459 -20.06 -23.92 22.12
CA PHE A 459 -19.69 -25.00 21.21
C PHE A 459 -19.94 -26.38 21.83
N VAL A 460 -20.22 -27.38 21.00
CA VAL A 460 -20.36 -28.77 21.42
C VAL A 460 -18.98 -29.31 21.80
N SER A 461 -18.85 -29.91 22.99
CA SER A 461 -17.59 -30.50 23.46
C SER A 461 -17.04 -31.49 22.44
N GLY A 462 -15.82 -31.29 21.96
CA GLY A 462 -15.18 -32.13 20.95
C GLY A 462 -15.48 -31.76 19.50
N SER A 463 -16.28 -30.71 19.25
CA SER A 463 -16.64 -30.26 17.90
C SER A 463 -16.45 -28.75 17.71
N SER A 464 -16.34 -28.34 16.44
CA SER A 464 -16.41 -26.94 16.02
C SER A 464 -17.85 -26.43 15.88
N ASP A 465 -18.85 -27.29 16.11
CA ASP A 465 -20.25 -26.95 15.93
C ASP A 465 -20.82 -26.22 17.14
N LEU A 466 -21.72 -25.28 16.86
CA LEU A 466 -22.38 -24.50 17.89
C LEU A 466 -23.43 -25.34 18.62
N GLN A 467 -23.64 -25.01 19.89
CA GLN A 467 -24.78 -25.51 20.64
C GLN A 467 -26.09 -24.97 20.07
N GLU A 468 -27.19 -25.63 20.43
CA GLU A 468 -28.52 -25.17 20.06
C GLU A 468 -28.81 -23.76 20.61
N LEU A 469 -29.59 -22.97 19.86
CA LEU A 469 -29.82 -21.55 20.17
C LEU A 469 -30.56 -21.33 21.49
N ASN A 470 -31.50 -22.23 21.81
CA ASN A 470 -32.15 -22.32 23.12
C ASN A 470 -31.12 -22.46 24.27
N ILE A 471 -30.04 -23.22 24.09
CA ILE A 471 -28.98 -23.38 25.10
C ILE A 471 -28.12 -22.11 25.18
N ILE A 472 -27.69 -21.57 24.04
CA ILE A 472 -26.85 -20.36 23.98
C ILE A 472 -27.55 -19.14 24.61
N LEU A 473 -28.84 -18.98 24.35
CA LEU A 473 -29.64 -17.88 24.90
C LEU A 473 -30.26 -18.20 26.27
N ASN A 474 -30.05 -19.40 26.81
CA ASN A 474 -30.65 -19.87 28.05
C ASN A 474 -32.19 -19.72 28.07
N LEU A 475 -32.84 -20.16 26.99
CA LEU A 475 -34.29 -20.17 26.81
C LEU A 475 -34.82 -21.60 26.90
N ASP A 476 -35.43 -21.96 28.03
CA ASP A 476 -36.15 -23.23 28.18
C ASP A 476 -37.64 -23.02 27.91
N ILE A 477 -38.15 -23.65 26.84
CA ILE A 477 -39.56 -23.53 26.44
C ILE A 477 -40.52 -24.00 27.55
N VAL A 478 -40.12 -25.00 28.34
CA VAL A 478 -40.93 -25.52 29.45
C VAL A 478 -41.04 -24.45 30.55
N GLU A 479 -39.93 -23.82 30.88
CA GLU A 479 -39.92 -22.75 31.88
C GLU A 479 -40.70 -21.52 31.41
N LEU A 480 -40.53 -21.10 30.15
CA LEU A 480 -41.29 -19.99 29.58
C LEU A 480 -42.79 -20.26 29.61
N TYR A 481 -43.20 -21.51 29.34
CA TYR A 481 -44.59 -21.95 29.41
C TYR A 481 -45.14 -21.91 30.85
N ASP A 482 -44.37 -22.39 31.84
CA ASP A 482 -44.77 -22.33 33.25
C ASP A 482 -44.91 -20.88 33.76
N ILE A 483 -43.99 -20.00 33.37
CA ILE A 483 -44.08 -18.56 33.68
C ILE A 483 -45.32 -17.96 33.00
N ALA A 484 -45.56 -18.25 31.73
CA ALA A 484 -46.74 -17.78 31.02
C ALA A 484 -48.04 -18.25 31.69
N PHE A 485 -48.12 -19.53 32.07
CA PHE A 485 -49.26 -20.12 32.78
C PHE A 485 -49.48 -19.50 34.15
N SER A 486 -48.42 -19.33 34.96
CA SER A 486 -48.51 -18.72 36.29
C SER A 486 -48.97 -17.25 36.25
N SER A 487 -48.72 -16.56 35.13
CA SER A 487 -49.16 -15.17 34.89
C SER A 487 -50.65 -15.01 34.59
N LEU A 488 -51.41 -16.11 34.50
CA LEU A 488 -52.87 -16.11 34.27
C LEU A 488 -53.66 -15.99 35.58
N SER A 489 -54.87 -15.44 35.48
CA SER A 489 -55.84 -15.42 36.60
C SER A 489 -56.16 -16.83 37.11
N MET A 490 -56.39 -16.99 38.42
CA MET A 490 -56.67 -18.28 39.09
C MET A 490 -57.78 -19.09 38.40
N PHE A 491 -58.90 -18.44 38.02
CA PHE A 491 -60.01 -19.10 37.32
C PHE A 491 -59.61 -19.72 35.98
N LYS A 492 -58.83 -18.99 35.17
CA LYS A 492 -58.32 -19.49 33.88
C LYS A 492 -57.36 -20.66 34.08
N ARG A 493 -56.47 -20.58 35.07
CA ARG A 493 -55.57 -21.69 35.43
C ARG A 493 -56.36 -22.94 35.81
N PHE A 494 -57.42 -22.78 36.61
CA PHE A 494 -58.30 -23.88 36.99
C PHE A 494 -58.94 -24.56 35.77
N PHE A 495 -59.53 -23.79 34.85
CA PHE A 495 -60.11 -24.36 33.63
C PHE A 495 -59.07 -25.09 32.76
N ILE A 496 -57.90 -24.48 32.54
CA ILE A 496 -56.82 -25.10 31.73
C ILE A 496 -56.33 -26.42 32.37
N ILE A 497 -56.31 -26.52 33.70
CA ILE A 497 -55.98 -27.76 34.43
C ILE A 497 -57.10 -28.80 34.29
N VAL A 498 -58.36 -28.40 34.53
CA VAL A 498 -59.53 -29.30 34.47
C VAL A 498 -59.73 -29.88 33.08
N PHE A 499 -59.50 -29.09 32.03
CA PHE A 499 -59.57 -29.55 30.64
C PHE A 499 -58.31 -30.32 30.18
N GLY A 500 -57.33 -30.56 31.05
CA GLY A 500 -56.11 -31.30 30.72
C GLY A 500 -55.16 -30.58 29.75
N GLN A 501 -55.48 -29.36 29.33
CA GLN A 501 -54.70 -28.59 28.35
C GLN A 501 -53.29 -28.27 28.87
N TYR A 502 -53.15 -28.02 30.17
CA TYR A 502 -51.84 -27.77 30.78
C TYR A 502 -50.92 -28.98 30.61
N LYS A 503 -51.36 -30.18 31.03
CA LYS A 503 -50.57 -31.42 30.95
C LYS A 503 -50.29 -31.82 29.51
N ASN A 504 -51.28 -31.73 28.61
CA ASN A 504 -51.10 -32.07 27.20
C ASN A 504 -50.07 -31.18 26.48
N ASN A 505 -50.03 -29.89 26.79
CA ASN A 505 -49.03 -28.98 26.21
C ASN A 505 -47.66 -29.14 26.89
N LEU A 506 -47.62 -29.35 28.20
CA LEU A 506 -46.39 -29.65 28.92
C LEU A 506 -45.75 -30.96 28.44
N GLU A 507 -46.53 -32.02 28.19
CA GLU A 507 -46.07 -33.30 27.63
C GLU A 507 -45.48 -33.13 26.22
N LYS A 508 -46.07 -32.25 25.39
CA LYS A 508 -45.53 -31.90 24.07
C LYS A 508 -44.17 -31.18 24.15
N TYR A 509 -43.99 -30.33 25.16
CA TYR A 509 -42.73 -29.60 25.35
C TYR A 509 -41.67 -30.41 26.13
N THR A 510 -42.07 -31.31 27.04
CA THR A 510 -41.17 -32.16 27.84
C THR A 510 -40.62 -33.36 27.07
N GLY A 511 -41.19 -33.69 25.90
CA GLY A 511 -40.53 -34.49 24.86
C GLY A 511 -39.20 -33.86 24.39
N TYR A 512 -39.01 -32.56 24.62
CA TYR A 512 -37.74 -31.86 24.59
C TYR A 512 -37.18 -31.82 26.03
N ARG A 513 -36.02 -32.42 26.25
CA ARG A 513 -35.41 -32.54 27.60
C ARG A 513 -35.34 -31.18 28.31
N SER A 514 -35.91 -31.08 29.51
CA SER A 514 -35.78 -29.88 30.37
C SER A 514 -34.30 -29.57 30.63
N ILE A 515 -33.90 -28.32 30.46
CA ILE A 515 -32.52 -27.90 30.64
C ILE A 515 -32.25 -27.77 32.14
N LYS A 516 -31.21 -28.42 32.66
CA LYS A 516 -30.73 -28.15 34.02
C LYS A 516 -30.13 -26.74 34.04
N LYS A 517 -30.80 -25.79 34.70
CA LYS A 517 -30.30 -24.41 34.89
C LYS A 517 -28.85 -24.40 35.38
N ARG A 518 -28.02 -23.58 34.73
CA ARG A 518 -26.76 -23.10 35.32
C ARG A 518 -27.10 -22.11 36.42
N LYS A 519 -26.47 -22.25 37.59
CA LYS A 519 -26.51 -21.21 38.63
C LYS A 519 -25.85 -19.95 38.07
N SER A 520 -26.64 -18.87 37.94
CA SER A 520 -26.14 -17.52 37.74
C SER A 520 -25.05 -17.24 38.78
N THR A 521 -23.79 -17.16 38.36
CA THR A 521 -22.77 -16.51 39.17
C THR A 521 -23.03 -15.02 39.06
N ASN A 522 -23.77 -14.50 40.05
CA ASN A 522 -23.86 -13.07 40.29
C ASN A 522 -22.44 -12.51 40.37
N PHE A 523 -22.09 -11.63 39.44
CA PHE A 523 -20.99 -10.71 39.61
C PHE A 523 -21.40 -9.69 40.69
N HIS A 524 -21.18 -10.06 41.95
CA HIS A 524 -21.14 -9.12 43.06
C HIS A 524 -19.82 -9.25 43.81
N THR A 525 -19.26 -8.07 44.01
CA THR A 525 -18.02 -7.71 44.71
C THR A 525 -18.02 -8.15 46.17
N GLY A 526 -16.91 -8.77 46.61
CA GLY A 526 -16.31 -8.48 47.92
C GLY A 526 -16.81 -9.21 49.19
N SER A 527 -15.90 -10.00 49.75
CA SER A 527 -15.71 -10.35 51.17
C SER A 527 -16.55 -11.47 51.81
N GLY A 528 -15.87 -12.32 52.61
CA GLY A 528 -16.51 -13.15 53.63
C GLY A 528 -15.89 -14.55 53.80
N ARG A 529 -15.29 -14.80 54.97
CA ARG A 529 -14.55 -16.00 55.41
C ARG A 529 -15.44 -17.22 55.72
N GLY A 530 -14.78 -18.39 55.82
CA GLY A 530 -15.16 -19.50 56.71
C GLY A 530 -15.29 -20.84 55.98
N LEU A 531 -14.30 -21.74 56.07
CA LEU A 531 -14.04 -22.72 57.14
C LEU A 531 -14.82 -24.04 56.96
N ASN A 532 -14.00 -25.09 56.79
CA ASN A 532 -14.07 -26.42 57.38
C ASN A 532 -14.99 -27.54 56.85
N ASP A 533 -14.29 -28.67 56.68
CA ASP A 533 -14.59 -30.01 57.19
C ASP A 533 -15.40 -30.99 56.33
N SER A 534 -14.65 -31.97 55.82
CA SER A 534 -14.59 -33.33 56.39
C SER A 534 -15.07 -34.51 55.55
N TYR A 535 -14.10 -35.43 55.38
CA TYR A 535 -14.16 -36.89 55.42
C TYR A 535 -15.01 -37.70 54.43
N GLY A 536 -14.32 -38.66 53.80
CA GLY A 536 -14.67 -40.07 54.02
C GLY A 536 -14.58 -41.02 52.82
N GLY A 537 -13.57 -41.92 52.84
CA GLY A 537 -13.57 -43.34 52.39
C GLY A 537 -13.80 -43.61 50.89
N GLY A 538 -12.92 -44.29 50.13
CA GLY A 538 -12.37 -45.64 50.37
C GLY A 538 -13.44 -46.71 50.09
N GLY A 539 -13.33 -47.71 49.22
CA GLY A 539 -12.28 -48.21 48.33
C GLY A 539 -12.75 -49.53 47.65
N TYR A 540 -11.92 -50.04 46.74
CA TYR A 540 -11.75 -51.45 46.28
C TYR A 540 -12.79 -52.20 45.41
N SER A 541 -12.40 -52.31 44.13
CA SER A 541 -12.26 -53.48 43.23
C SER A 541 -12.98 -54.82 43.45
N GLY A 542 -13.41 -55.44 42.33
CA GLY A 542 -13.55 -56.90 42.19
C GLY A 542 -14.12 -57.37 40.84
N SER A 543 -13.26 -57.97 39.99
CA SER A 543 -13.54 -58.82 38.80
C SER A 543 -14.36 -60.09 39.16
N ARG A 544 -15.01 -60.93 38.31
CA ARG A 544 -14.76 -61.40 36.92
C ARG A 544 -15.93 -62.33 36.45
N GLY A 545 -16.19 -62.38 35.13
CA GLY A 545 -16.72 -63.53 34.33
C GLY A 545 -18.24 -63.76 34.26
N SER A 546 -18.88 -64.25 33.20
CA SER A 546 -18.56 -64.50 31.78
C SER A 546 -19.84 -64.96 31.04
N LEU A 547 -19.89 -64.74 29.71
CA LEU A 547 -20.66 -65.45 28.64
C LEU A 547 -22.10 -65.02 28.22
N LEU A 548 -22.12 -64.30 27.08
CA LEU A 548 -22.94 -64.41 25.86
C LEU A 548 -24.49 -64.51 25.93
N LYS A 549 -25.18 -63.43 25.49
CA LYS A 549 -25.96 -63.41 24.22
C LYS A 549 -26.63 -62.07 23.90
N GLU A 550 -26.62 -61.77 22.60
CA GLU A 550 -27.52 -60.93 21.79
C GLU A 550 -27.49 -59.39 21.89
N SER A 551 -27.47 -58.81 20.69
CA SER A 551 -27.13 -57.45 20.31
C SER A 551 -28.22 -56.43 20.63
N LYS A 552 -27.81 -55.33 21.29
CA LYS A 552 -28.60 -54.10 21.46
C LYS A 552 -27.79 -52.90 20.93
N PRO A 553 -28.46 -51.84 20.44
CA PRO A 553 -27.82 -50.69 19.82
C PRO A 553 -26.85 -49.99 20.78
N SER A 554 -25.69 -49.57 20.27
CA SER A 554 -24.55 -49.07 21.04
C SER A 554 -24.89 -47.80 21.82
N LYS A 555 -24.70 -47.84 23.14
CA LYS A 555 -24.61 -46.66 24.01
C LYS A 555 -23.38 -45.81 23.61
N PRO A 556 -23.41 -44.48 23.83
CA PRO A 556 -22.29 -43.60 23.50
C PRO A 556 -21.03 -44.04 24.25
N LYS A 557 -19.92 -44.20 23.52
CA LYS A 557 -18.60 -44.44 24.10
C LYS A 557 -18.19 -43.23 24.94
N PHE A 558 -17.93 -43.44 26.23
CA PHE A 558 -17.16 -42.49 27.03
C PHE A 558 -15.69 -42.66 26.68
N TYR A 559 -15.13 -41.69 25.98
CA TYR A 559 -13.69 -41.61 25.72
C TYR A 559 -12.97 -41.21 27.00
N ASN A 560 -11.83 -41.85 27.29
CA ASN A 560 -11.01 -41.43 28.43
C ASN A 560 -10.31 -40.09 28.13
N GLN A 561 -9.80 -39.41 29.17
CA GLN A 561 -9.16 -38.11 29.04
C GLN A 561 -8.03 -38.09 27.99
N ALA A 562 -7.19 -39.13 27.95
CA ALA A 562 -6.08 -39.24 27.00
C ALA A 562 -6.55 -39.52 25.55
N GLU A 563 -7.69 -40.19 25.37
CA GLU A 563 -8.31 -40.37 24.06
C GLU A 563 -8.96 -39.08 23.55
N GLN A 564 -9.51 -38.26 24.46
CA GLN A 564 -10.03 -36.94 24.15
C GLN A 564 -8.90 -35.97 23.80
N ASP A 565 -7.80 -35.96 24.57
CA ASP A 565 -6.63 -35.12 24.32
C ASP A 565 -5.97 -35.47 22.97
N ASN A 566 -5.84 -36.77 22.65
CA ASN A 566 -5.32 -37.22 21.34
C ASN A 566 -6.26 -36.84 20.18
N ALA A 567 -7.59 -36.85 20.38
CA ALA A 567 -8.53 -36.41 19.35
C ALA A 567 -8.43 -34.90 19.10
N TRP A 568 -8.15 -34.11 20.15
CA TRP A 568 -7.92 -32.66 20.04
C TRP A 568 -6.59 -32.31 19.39
N ASP A 569 -5.52 -33.04 19.71
CA ASP A 569 -4.23 -32.87 19.04
C ASP A 569 -4.32 -33.28 17.56
N SER A 570 -5.07 -34.35 17.25
CA SER A 570 -5.40 -34.74 15.88
C SER A 570 -6.18 -33.64 15.16
N LEU A 571 -7.20 -33.04 15.80
CA LEU A 571 -7.98 -31.93 15.25
C LEU A 571 -7.12 -30.67 15.01
N HIS A 572 -6.23 -30.35 15.95
CA HIS A 572 -5.29 -29.24 15.82
C HIS A 572 -4.32 -29.47 14.66
N SER A 573 -3.90 -30.72 14.43
CA SER A 573 -3.05 -31.10 13.30
C SER A 573 -3.78 -31.09 11.96
N GLU A 574 -5.05 -31.51 11.89
CA GLU A 574 -5.85 -31.50 10.65
C GLU A 574 -6.27 -30.08 10.24
N LEU A 575 -6.61 -29.22 11.20
CA LEU A 575 -6.89 -27.80 10.95
C LEU A 575 -5.65 -27.02 10.48
N ASN A 576 -4.46 -27.51 10.82
CA ASN A 576 -3.20 -26.96 10.32
C ASN A 576 -2.76 -27.59 8.97
N LYS A 577 -3.20 -28.82 8.63
CA LYS A 577 -2.87 -29.51 7.37
C LYS A 577 -3.80 -29.17 6.20
N LYS A 578 -5.02 -28.66 6.45
CA LYS A 578 -5.96 -28.19 5.40
C LYS A 578 -5.83 -26.68 5.09
N LYS A 579 -4.68 -26.06 5.36
CA LYS A 579 -4.36 -24.68 5.00
C LYS A 579 -3.20 -24.64 4.01
#